data_AF-A0A1F8W0S0-F1
#
_entry.id   AF-A0A1F8W0S0-F1
#
_cell.length_a   1.000
_cell.length_b   1.000
_cell.length_c   1.000
_cell.angle_alpha   90.00
_cell.angle_beta   90.00
_cell.angle_gamma   90.00
#
_symmetry.space_group_name_H-M   'P 1'
#
loop_
_entity.id
_entity.type
_entity.pdbx_description
1 polymer ?
#
loop_
_entity_poly.entity_id
_entity_poly.type
_entity_poly.pdbx_seq_one_letter_code
_entity_poly.pdbx_strand_id
1 'polypeptide(L)'
;MVKKSAKPARSATPLPNAIKDSAHEIWLAGLAAFSKAQHEGGKVFEALVQEGLTIQRKTQAAAEEKVSTATQKMNSMASEIGARATGQWDKLESIFEDRVARALKGLGVPTAREVDALAARLAALEKAASPRSARSAAAKKTPARKRPTARKTS
;
A
#
# COMPACT_ATOMS: atom_id res chain seq x y z
N MET A 1 26.38 -11.40 97.12
CA MET A 1 27.55 -12.10 96.54
C MET A 1 27.23 -12.46 95.10
N VAL A 2 27.95 -11.86 94.16
CA VAL A 2 27.88 -12.11 92.71
C VAL A 2 28.65 -13.38 92.39
N LYS A 3 28.06 -14.35 91.68
CA LYS A 3 28.81 -15.32 90.88
C LYS A 3 28.15 -15.47 89.51
N LYS A 4 28.74 -14.74 88.56
CA LYS A 4 28.61 -14.85 87.11
C LYS A 4 29.17 -16.21 86.68
N SER A 5 28.39 -17.02 85.98
CA SER A 5 28.87 -18.25 85.34
C SER A 5 28.66 -18.16 83.83
N ALA A 6 29.74 -18.48 83.12
CA ALA A 6 30.06 -18.10 81.76
C ALA A 6 29.25 -18.85 80.68
N LYS A 7 29.03 -18.16 79.55
CA LYS A 7 28.58 -18.73 78.27
C LYS A 7 29.51 -19.88 77.84
N PRO A 8 28.99 -21.02 77.36
CA PRO A 8 29.85 -22.01 76.72
C PRO A 8 30.38 -21.40 75.42
N ALA A 9 31.70 -21.46 75.25
CA ALA A 9 32.38 -21.10 74.03
C ALA A 9 31.85 -21.98 72.89
N ARG A 10 31.34 -21.34 71.82
CA ARG A 10 31.16 -22.02 70.53
C ARG A 10 32.51 -22.58 70.14
N SER A 11 32.64 -23.89 70.17
CA SER A 11 33.68 -24.61 69.46
C SER A 11 33.67 -24.12 68.02
N ALA A 12 34.80 -23.57 67.57
CA ALA A 12 35.00 -23.23 66.18
C ALA A 12 34.95 -24.52 65.36
N THR A 13 33.77 -24.84 64.82
CA THR A 13 33.62 -25.79 63.73
C THR A 13 34.57 -25.34 62.63
N PRO A 14 35.34 -26.23 61.97
CA PRO A 14 36.19 -25.82 60.88
C PRO A 14 35.30 -25.05 59.89
N LEU A 15 35.56 -23.75 59.72
CA LEU A 15 34.80 -22.84 58.85
C LEU A 15 34.47 -23.47 57.47
N PRO A 16 35.36 -24.29 56.85
CA PRO A 16 35.05 -24.95 55.59
C PRO A 16 33.89 -25.96 55.63
N ASN A 17 33.65 -26.64 56.76
CA ASN A 17 32.58 -27.63 56.88
C ASN A 17 31.22 -26.96 57.14
N ALA A 18 31.19 -25.95 58.03
CA ALA A 18 29.96 -25.20 58.30
C ALA A 18 29.43 -24.47 57.05
N ILE A 19 30.32 -23.94 56.20
CA ILE A 19 29.94 -23.29 54.94
C ILE A 19 29.38 -24.30 53.93
N LYS A 20 29.94 -25.51 53.85
CA LYS A 20 29.42 -26.59 52.99
C LYS A 20 28.03 -27.05 53.44
N ASP A 21 27.84 -27.22 54.74
CA ASP A 21 26.55 -27.63 55.30
C ASP A 21 25.48 -26.54 55.06
N SER A 22 25.82 -25.26 55.26
CA SER A 22 24.91 -24.14 54.95
C SER A 22 24.62 -24.02 53.45
N ALA A 23 25.62 -24.20 52.58
CA ALA A 23 25.40 -24.19 51.13
C ALA A 23 24.49 -25.33 50.68
N HIS A 24 24.61 -26.50 51.31
CA HIS A 24 23.74 -27.64 51.05
C HIS A 24 22.31 -27.40 51.53
N GLU A 25 22.12 -26.81 52.72
CA GLU A 25 20.79 -26.40 53.21
C GLU A 25 20.15 -25.34 52.32
N ILE A 26 20.91 -24.34 51.86
CA ILE A 26 20.42 -23.31 50.94
C ILE A 26 20.02 -23.95 49.60
N TRP A 27 20.79 -24.92 49.10
CA TRP A 27 20.47 -25.64 47.87
C TRP A 27 19.19 -26.47 48.01
N LEU A 28 19.05 -27.21 49.11
CA LEU A 28 17.84 -27.99 49.41
C LEU A 28 16.62 -27.10 49.61
N ALA A 29 16.77 -25.95 50.27
CA ALA A 29 15.73 -24.95 50.41
C ALA A 29 15.34 -24.35 49.04
N GLY A 30 16.31 -24.11 48.17
CA GLY A 30 16.08 -23.70 46.78
C GLY A 30 15.28 -24.73 45.99
N LEU A 31 15.62 -26.01 46.13
CA LEU A 31 14.88 -27.11 45.49
C LEU A 31 13.45 -27.24 46.05
N ALA A 32 13.27 -27.07 47.36
CA ALA A 32 11.97 -27.12 48.02
C ALA A 32 11.08 -25.94 47.58
N ALA A 33 11.63 -24.73 47.48
CA ALA A 33 10.91 -23.56 46.98
C ALA A 33 10.54 -23.71 45.50
N PHE A 34 11.43 -24.25 44.67
CA PHE A 34 11.15 -24.55 43.27
C PHE A 34 10.05 -25.61 43.10
N SER A 35 10.10 -26.69 43.89
CA SER A 35 9.05 -27.71 43.89
C SER A 35 7.69 -27.13 44.33
N LYS A 36 7.68 -26.21 45.30
CA LYS A 36 6.46 -25.52 45.73
C LYS A 36 5.90 -24.61 44.64
N ALA A 37 6.77 -23.87 43.95
CA ALA A 37 6.41 -23.06 42.80
C ALA A 37 5.89 -23.91 41.61
N GLN A 38 6.41 -25.11 41.38
CA GLN A 38 5.84 -26.02 40.37
C GLN A 38 4.44 -26.51 40.77
N HIS A 39 4.23 -26.83 42.04
CA HIS A 39 2.96 -27.33 42.53
C HIS A 39 1.86 -26.25 42.58
N GLU A 40 2.22 -25.02 42.94
CA GLU A 40 1.30 -23.87 43.02
C GLU A 40 1.20 -23.11 41.68
N GLY A 41 2.24 -23.16 40.85
CA GLY A 41 2.33 -22.46 39.57
C GLY A 41 1.31 -22.96 38.53
N GLY A 42 1.00 -24.25 38.50
CA GLY A 42 -0.02 -24.80 37.59
C GLY A 42 -1.41 -24.22 37.82
N LYS A 43 -1.81 -23.99 39.08
CA LYS A 43 -3.12 -23.40 39.42
C LYS A 43 -3.20 -21.93 39.04
N VAL A 44 -2.12 -21.17 39.28
CA VAL A 44 -2.04 -19.76 38.90
C VAL A 44 -2.00 -19.61 37.38
N PHE A 45 -1.29 -20.50 36.69
CA PHE A 45 -1.28 -20.57 35.22
C PHE A 45 -2.68 -20.87 34.65
N GLU A 46 -3.36 -21.90 35.16
CA GLU A 46 -4.74 -22.21 34.74
C GLU A 46 -5.69 -21.04 35.01
N ALA A 47 -5.57 -20.36 36.15
CA ALA A 47 -6.35 -19.16 36.44
C ALA A 47 -6.06 -18.02 35.45
N LEU A 48 -4.79 -17.79 35.11
CA LEU A 48 -4.38 -16.82 34.10
C LEU A 48 -4.88 -17.19 32.70
N VAL A 49 -4.89 -18.48 32.34
CA VAL A 49 -5.42 -18.96 31.06
C VAL A 49 -6.92 -18.77 30.99
N GLN A 50 -7.65 -19.11 32.05
CA GLN A 50 -9.10 -18.87 32.12
C GLN A 50 -9.43 -17.37 32.03
N GLU A 51 -8.70 -16.52 32.75
CA GLU A 51 -8.86 -15.07 32.66
C GLU A 51 -8.50 -14.53 31.26
N GLY A 52 -7.45 -15.08 30.63
CA GLY A 52 -7.09 -14.77 29.25
C GLY A 52 -8.19 -15.14 28.26
N LEU A 53 -8.79 -16.33 28.40
CA LEU A 53 -9.91 -16.78 27.57
C LEU A 53 -11.16 -15.92 27.78
N THR A 54 -11.46 -15.50 29.01
CA THR A 54 -12.61 -14.61 29.27
C THR A 54 -12.38 -13.21 28.73
N ILE A 55 -11.17 -12.65 28.87
CA ILE A 55 -10.78 -11.37 28.29
C ILE A 55 -10.83 -11.43 26.77
N GLN A 56 -10.32 -12.50 26.15
CA GLN A 56 -10.37 -12.68 24.70
C GLN A 56 -11.80 -12.73 24.19
N ARG A 57 -12.68 -13.51 24.84
CA ARG A 57 -14.12 -13.58 24.48
C ARG A 57 -14.81 -12.22 24.64
N LYS A 58 -14.58 -11.51 25.75
CA LYS A 58 -15.13 -10.16 25.97
C LYS A 58 -14.62 -9.16 24.94
N THR A 59 -13.34 -9.24 24.58
CA THR A 59 -12.72 -8.37 23.58
C THR A 59 -13.24 -8.68 22.18
N GLN A 60 -13.40 -9.96 21.84
CA GLN A 60 -13.99 -10.37 20.57
C GLN A 60 -15.45 -9.90 20.45
N ALA A 61 -16.28 -10.11 21.48
CA ALA A 61 -17.67 -9.64 21.48
C ALA A 61 -17.76 -8.11 21.35
N ALA A 62 -16.94 -7.37 22.10
CA ALA A 62 -16.89 -5.91 22.00
C ALA A 62 -16.32 -5.42 20.65
N ALA A 63 -15.39 -6.16 20.05
CA ALA A 63 -14.86 -5.87 18.72
C ALA A 63 -15.91 -6.15 17.65
N GLU A 64 -16.61 -7.27 17.71
CA GLU A 64 -17.71 -7.62 16.79
C GLU A 64 -18.83 -6.57 16.85
N GLU A 65 -19.21 -6.11 18.05
CA GLU A 65 -20.20 -5.03 18.22
C GLU A 65 -19.70 -3.69 17.65
N LYS A 66 -18.44 -3.31 17.94
CA LYS A 66 -17.85 -2.06 17.45
C LYS A 66 -17.63 -2.07 15.95
N VAL A 67 -17.22 -3.19 15.38
CA VAL A 67 -17.05 -3.36 13.93
C VAL A 67 -18.41 -3.34 13.26
N SER A 68 -19.39 -4.08 13.77
CA SER A 68 -20.75 -4.06 13.20
C SER A 68 -21.36 -2.66 13.21
N THR A 69 -21.26 -1.93 14.32
CA THR A 69 -21.76 -0.55 14.42
C THR A 69 -20.96 0.44 13.56
N ALA A 70 -19.63 0.29 13.45
CA ALA A 70 -18.81 1.10 12.56
C ALA A 70 -19.10 0.82 11.09
N THR A 71 -19.27 -0.45 10.70
CA THR A 71 -19.64 -0.85 9.34
C THR A 71 -21.03 -0.34 8.98
N GLN A 72 -22.00 -0.43 9.90
CA GLN A 72 -23.33 0.14 9.67
C GLN A 72 -23.29 1.66 9.50
N LYS A 73 -22.55 2.38 10.36
CA LYS A 73 -22.36 3.85 10.24
C LYS A 73 -21.61 4.23 8.97
N MET A 74 -20.61 3.45 8.57
CA MET A 74 -19.88 3.66 7.33
C MET A 74 -20.80 3.41 6.13
N ASN A 75 -21.62 2.36 6.15
CA ASN A 75 -22.55 2.07 5.07
C ASN A 75 -23.66 3.13 4.95
N SER A 76 -24.17 3.64 6.08
CA SER A 76 -25.14 4.74 6.09
C SER A 76 -24.53 6.03 5.58
N MET A 77 -23.31 6.39 6.03
CA MET A 77 -22.59 7.56 5.49
C MET A 77 -22.25 7.39 4.02
N ALA A 78 -21.81 6.21 3.58
CA ALA A 78 -21.53 5.93 2.17
C ALA A 78 -22.79 6.02 1.31
N SER A 79 -23.94 5.58 1.83
CA SER A 79 -25.24 5.72 1.14
C SER A 79 -25.67 7.19 1.04
N GLU A 80 -25.54 7.96 2.13
CA GLU A 80 -25.85 9.40 2.14
C GLU A 80 -24.91 10.21 1.25
N ILE A 81 -23.60 9.91 1.29
CA ILE A 81 -22.61 10.54 0.42
C ILE A 81 -22.86 10.11 -1.02
N GLY A 82 -23.12 8.83 -1.31
CA GLY A 82 -23.46 8.37 -2.66
C GLY A 82 -24.67 9.10 -3.24
N ALA A 83 -25.74 9.22 -2.45
CA ALA A 83 -26.96 9.91 -2.85
C ALA A 83 -26.76 11.43 -3.05
N ARG A 84 -25.99 12.11 -2.18
CA ARG A 84 -25.72 13.56 -2.31
C ARG A 84 -24.61 13.88 -3.32
N ALA A 85 -23.69 12.96 -3.55
CA ALA A 85 -22.50 13.18 -4.36
C ALA A 85 -22.70 12.81 -5.82
N THR A 86 -23.78 12.13 -6.23
CA THR A 86 -23.97 11.76 -7.66
C THR A 86 -23.76 12.98 -8.59
N GLY A 87 -24.35 14.14 -8.27
CA GLY A 87 -24.12 15.38 -9.05
C GLY A 87 -22.79 16.10 -8.80
N GLN A 88 -22.06 15.79 -7.72
CA GLN A 88 -20.70 16.29 -7.51
C GLN A 88 -19.65 15.39 -8.19
N TRP A 89 -19.94 14.09 -8.35
CA TRP A 89 -19.15 13.14 -9.11
C TRP A 89 -19.13 13.51 -10.59
N ASP A 90 -20.27 13.90 -11.16
CA ASP A 90 -20.31 14.42 -12.54
C ASP A 90 -19.37 15.63 -12.73
N LYS A 91 -19.31 16.52 -11.73
CA LYS A 91 -18.40 17.67 -11.76
C LYS A 91 -16.94 17.27 -11.59
N LEU A 92 -16.65 16.27 -10.74
CA LEU A 92 -15.31 15.71 -10.59
C LEU A 92 -14.86 14.95 -11.84
N GLU A 93 -15.78 14.28 -12.53
CA GLU A 93 -15.52 13.63 -13.82
C GLU A 93 -15.10 14.65 -14.86
N SER A 94 -15.80 15.80 -14.96
CA SER A 94 -15.36 16.88 -15.86
C SER A 94 -13.97 17.45 -15.52
N ILE A 95 -13.65 17.59 -14.22
CA ILE A 95 -12.34 18.10 -13.77
C ILE A 95 -11.24 17.06 -13.99
N PHE A 96 -11.56 15.79 -13.78
CA PHE A 96 -10.66 14.67 -14.03
C PHE A 96 -10.36 14.54 -15.51
N GLU A 97 -11.38 14.56 -16.36
CA GLU A 97 -11.24 14.60 -17.82
C GLU A 97 -10.35 15.76 -18.26
N ASP A 98 -10.58 16.98 -17.75
CA ASP A 98 -9.74 18.14 -18.04
C ASP A 98 -8.29 17.93 -17.60
N ARG A 99 -8.07 17.32 -16.43
CA ARG A 99 -6.73 17.08 -15.90
C ARG A 99 -6.01 15.96 -16.68
N VAL A 100 -6.72 14.90 -17.06
CA VAL A 100 -6.22 13.80 -17.88
C VAL A 100 -5.91 14.31 -19.29
N ALA A 101 -6.80 15.09 -19.90
CA ALA A 101 -6.58 15.72 -21.19
C ALA A 101 -5.34 16.62 -21.17
N ARG A 102 -5.15 17.42 -20.12
CA ARG A 102 -3.93 18.24 -19.95
C ARG A 102 -2.67 17.40 -19.75
N ALA A 103 -2.75 16.31 -18.99
CA ALA A 103 -1.62 15.40 -18.79
C ALA A 103 -1.22 14.70 -20.09
N LEU A 104 -2.19 14.16 -20.85
CA LEU A 104 -1.97 13.54 -22.15
C LEU A 104 -1.38 14.53 -23.17
N LYS A 105 -1.90 15.75 -23.21
CA LYS A 105 -1.37 16.83 -24.05
C LYS A 105 0.07 17.20 -23.66
N GLY A 106 0.37 17.25 -22.36
CA GLY A 106 1.73 17.43 -21.86
C GLY A 106 2.68 16.28 -22.23
N LEU A 107 2.16 15.05 -22.33
CA LEU A 107 2.89 13.87 -22.78
C LEU A 107 3.05 13.78 -24.31
N GLY A 108 2.50 14.74 -25.07
CA GLY A 108 2.58 14.77 -26.53
C GLY A 108 1.59 13.85 -27.24
N VAL A 109 0.58 13.33 -26.54
CA VAL A 109 -0.49 12.52 -27.15
C VAL A 109 -1.50 13.46 -27.81
N PRO A 110 -1.69 13.40 -29.15
CA PRO A 110 -2.66 14.23 -29.84
C PRO A 110 -4.08 13.89 -29.39
N THR A 111 -4.91 14.91 -29.18
CA THR A 111 -6.30 14.71 -28.80
C THR A 111 -7.15 14.27 -30.00
N ALA A 112 -8.27 13.56 -29.76
CA ALA A 112 -9.15 13.10 -30.84
C ALA A 112 -9.62 14.24 -31.76
N ARG A 113 -9.95 15.41 -31.18
CA ARG A 113 -10.36 16.60 -31.96
C ARG A 113 -9.25 17.15 -32.85
N GLU A 114 -8.01 17.10 -32.40
CA GLU A 114 -6.86 17.54 -33.19
C GLU A 114 -6.61 16.58 -34.37
N VAL A 115 -6.81 15.27 -34.15
CA VAL A 115 -6.75 14.25 -35.21
C VAL A 115 -7.88 14.45 -36.23
N ASP A 116 -9.12 14.67 -35.78
CA ASP A 116 -10.26 14.92 -36.67
C ASP A 116 -10.11 16.20 -37.49
N ALA A 117 -9.63 17.29 -36.85
CA ALA A 117 -9.35 18.54 -37.55
C ALA A 117 -8.25 18.37 -38.61
N LEU A 118 -7.23 17.55 -38.32
CA LEU A 118 -6.19 17.22 -39.29
C LEU A 118 -6.74 16.37 -40.44
N ALA A 119 -7.58 15.36 -40.15
CA ALA A 119 -8.23 14.52 -41.15
C ALA A 119 -9.13 15.34 -42.09
N ALA A 120 -9.91 16.28 -41.55
CA ALA A 120 -10.73 17.19 -42.34
C ALA A 120 -9.89 18.11 -43.25
N ARG A 121 -8.76 18.62 -42.74
CA ARG A 121 -7.80 19.39 -43.55
C ARG A 121 -7.18 18.53 -44.66
N LEU A 122 -6.81 17.29 -44.35
CA LEU A 122 -6.27 16.34 -45.33
C LEU A 122 -7.27 16.11 -46.47
N ALA A 123 -8.54 15.83 -46.14
CA ALA A 123 -9.60 15.61 -47.12
C ALA A 123 -9.84 16.86 -48.00
N ALA A 124 -9.77 18.07 -47.41
CA ALA A 124 -9.88 19.32 -48.16
C ALA A 124 -8.69 19.56 -49.10
N LEU A 125 -7.47 19.26 -48.64
CA LEU A 125 -6.26 19.34 -49.47
C LEU A 125 -6.26 18.30 -50.60
N GLU A 126 -6.73 17.09 -50.34
CA GLU A 126 -6.83 16.03 -51.35
C GLU A 126 -7.80 16.44 -52.46
N LYS A 127 -8.96 17.00 -52.11
CA LYS A 127 -9.90 17.60 -53.09
C LYS A 127 -9.26 18.72 -53.90
N ALA A 128 -8.44 19.57 -53.30
CA ALA A 128 -7.75 20.66 -54.00
C ALA A 128 -6.57 20.18 -54.86
N ALA A 129 -5.95 19.04 -54.51
CA ALA A 129 -4.81 18.47 -55.21
C ALA A 129 -5.20 17.61 -56.43
N SER A 130 -6.33 16.91 -56.40
CA SER A 130 -6.82 16.09 -57.52
C SER A 130 -6.89 16.83 -58.88
N PRO A 131 -7.42 18.06 -58.99
CA PRO A 131 -7.43 18.78 -60.28
C PRO A 131 -6.06 19.34 -60.69
N ARG A 132 -5.10 19.49 -59.77
CA ARG A 132 -3.74 19.99 -60.07
C ARG A 132 -2.80 18.90 -60.60
N SER A 133 -2.95 17.67 -60.11
CA SER A 133 -2.15 16.52 -60.58
C SER A 133 -2.46 16.16 -62.05
N ALA A 134 -3.75 16.18 -62.43
CA ALA A 134 -4.17 15.92 -63.81
C ALA A 134 -3.65 16.98 -64.81
N ARG A 135 -3.49 18.25 -64.38
CA ARG A 135 -2.97 19.34 -65.23
C ARG A 135 -1.44 19.30 -65.39
N SER A 136 -0.71 18.75 -64.43
CA SER A 136 0.75 18.57 -64.52
C SER A 136 1.13 17.41 -65.46
N ALA A 137 0.34 16.33 -65.50
CA ALA A 137 0.56 15.22 -66.42
C ALA A 137 0.29 15.58 -67.90
N ALA A 138 -0.57 16.57 -68.17
CA ALA A 138 -0.88 17.01 -69.53
C ALA A 138 0.19 17.95 -70.15
N ALA A 139 1.09 18.54 -69.35
CA ALA A 139 2.06 19.54 -69.82
C ALA A 139 3.41 18.95 -70.32
N LYS A 140 3.60 17.62 -70.28
CA LYS A 140 4.85 16.94 -70.70
C LYS A 140 4.83 16.29 -72.09
N LYS A 141 3.83 16.58 -72.94
CA LYS A 141 3.85 16.17 -74.36
C LYS A 141 4.17 17.37 -75.26
N THR A 142 5.46 17.65 -75.46
CA THR A 142 5.96 18.62 -76.44
C THR A 142 5.80 18.08 -77.87
N PRO A 143 5.28 18.87 -78.85
CA PRO A 143 5.27 18.48 -80.25
C PRO A 143 6.64 18.79 -80.91
N ALA A 144 7.10 17.85 -81.74
CA ALA A 144 8.35 17.89 -82.47
C ALA A 144 8.42 19.07 -83.47
N ARG A 145 9.54 19.81 -83.43
CA ARG A 145 9.88 20.94 -84.30
C ARG A 145 10.14 20.47 -85.74
N LYS A 146 9.23 20.80 -86.67
CA LYS A 146 9.49 20.68 -88.12
C LYS A 146 10.41 21.83 -88.56
N ARG A 147 11.46 21.48 -89.31
CA ARG A 147 12.51 22.37 -89.84
C ARG A 147 12.28 22.51 -91.35
N PRO A 148 12.13 23.72 -91.92
CA PRO A 148 12.10 23.87 -93.38
C PRO A 148 13.52 23.96 -93.93
N THR A 149 13.79 23.17 -94.97
CA THR A 149 15.01 23.23 -95.78
C THR A 149 14.78 24.15 -96.98
N ALA A 150 15.56 25.22 -97.09
CA ALA A 150 15.69 26.01 -98.31
C ALA A 150 17.14 25.91 -98.81
N ARG A 151 17.34 25.34 -99.99
CA ARG A 151 18.56 25.50 -100.80
C ARG A 151 18.20 25.27 -102.26
N LYS A 152 18.40 26.27 -103.12
CA LYS A 152 19.41 26.21 -104.20
C LYS A 152 19.50 27.56 -104.93
N THR A 153 20.71 28.10 -104.97
CA THR A 153 21.23 29.00 -106.02
C THR A 153 22.14 28.16 -106.93
N SER A 154 22.09 28.45 -108.24
CA SER A 154 22.86 27.90 -109.37
C SER A 154 22.77 26.40 -109.66
#